data_AF-A0A3B0RJ76-F1
#
_entry.id   AF-A0A3B0RJ76-F1
#
_cell.length_a   1.000
_cell.length_b   1.000
_cell.length_c   1.000
_cell.angle_alpha   90.00
_cell.angle_beta   90.00
_cell.angle_gamma   90.00
#
_symmetry.space_group_name_H-M   'P 1'
#
loop_
_entity.id
_entity.type
_entity.pdbx_description
1 polymer ?
#
loop_
_entity_poly.entity_id
_entity_poly.type
_entity_poly.pdbx_seq_one_letter_code
_entity_poly.pdbx_strand_id
1 'polypeptide(L)'
;KSGQREVKTRFYVESETCTGDHACIRLSGCPSLTVKPPEDILREDPVAYVDNSCVGCGVCGENVHAAVLCPSFSKAELIFNPTGWDRFKHGLRQMVIGFLQRRADRKRARVTL
;
A
#
# COMPACT_ATOMS: atom_id res chain seq x y z
N LYS A 1 -18.17 -21.04 1.78
CA LYS A 1 -17.13 -20.48 0.87
C LYS A 1 -16.48 -21.65 0.14
N SER A 2 -16.47 -21.63 -1.19
CA SER A 2 -16.21 -22.76 -2.11
C SER A 2 -14.75 -23.22 -2.22
N GLY A 3 -13.83 -22.81 -1.34
CA GLY A 3 -12.41 -23.19 -1.38
C GLY A 3 -11.64 -22.76 -2.63
N GLN A 4 -12.29 -22.02 -3.54
CA GLN A 4 -11.69 -21.53 -4.77
C GLN A 4 -10.78 -20.32 -4.47
N ARG A 5 -9.71 -20.19 -5.25
CA ARG A 5 -8.77 -19.08 -5.18
C ARG A 5 -9.51 -17.78 -5.51
N GLU A 6 -9.54 -16.86 -4.57
CA GLU A 6 -10.19 -15.56 -4.70
C GLU A 6 -9.15 -14.46 -4.47
N VAL A 7 -9.14 -13.43 -5.33
CA VAL A 7 -8.23 -12.29 -5.19
C VAL A 7 -9.07 -11.04 -4.97
N LYS A 8 -8.84 -10.37 -3.85
CA LYS A 8 -9.48 -9.09 -3.52
C LYS A 8 -8.45 -7.98 -3.57
N THR A 9 -8.75 -6.92 -4.32
CA THR A 9 -7.91 -5.72 -4.32
C THR A 9 -8.22 -4.87 -3.10
N ARG A 10 -7.17 -4.34 -2.46
CA ARG A 10 -7.27 -3.33 -1.41
C ARG A 10 -6.35 -2.15 -1.75
N PHE A 11 -6.87 -0.95 -1.57
CA PHE A 11 -6.09 0.27 -1.70
C PHE A 11 -5.73 0.79 -0.31
N TYR A 12 -4.57 1.41 -0.19
CA TYR A 12 -4.12 2.05 1.04
C TYR A 12 -3.26 3.27 0.71
N VAL A 13 -3.06 4.10 1.73
CA VAL A 13 -2.22 5.29 1.67
C VAL A 13 -1.13 5.14 2.72
N GLU A 14 0.12 5.27 2.29
CA GLU A 14 1.30 5.29 3.17
C GLU A 14 1.34 6.63 3.92
N SER A 15 1.30 6.56 5.26
CA SER A 15 1.24 7.77 6.10
C SER A 15 2.53 8.58 6.03
N GLU A 16 3.67 7.91 6.03
CA GLU A 16 5.00 8.52 6.00
C GLU A 16 5.24 9.32 4.71
N THR A 17 4.67 8.89 3.59
CA THR A 17 4.87 9.52 2.27
C THR A 17 3.76 10.49 1.90
N CYS A 18 2.64 10.50 2.63
CA CYS A 18 1.53 11.40 2.36
C CYS A 18 1.94 12.83 2.65
N THR A 19 1.72 13.75 1.72
CA THR A 19 2.11 15.17 1.86
C THR A 19 1.01 16.05 2.46
N GLY A 20 -0.23 15.57 2.55
CA GLY A 20 -1.35 16.33 3.14
C GLY A 20 -2.12 17.22 2.17
N ASP A 21 -1.85 17.13 0.86
CA ASP A 21 -2.58 17.88 -0.18
C ASP A 21 -4.01 17.36 -0.42
N HIS A 22 -4.28 16.12 -0.02
CA HIS A 22 -5.56 15.39 -0.11
C HIS A 22 -6.27 15.52 -1.47
N ALA A 23 -5.51 15.77 -2.54
CA ALA A 23 -6.03 15.88 -3.90
C ALA A 23 -6.71 14.57 -4.32
N CYS A 24 -6.22 13.44 -3.80
CA CYS A 24 -6.82 12.12 -3.99
C CYS A 24 -8.28 12.04 -3.52
N ILE A 25 -8.65 12.68 -2.41
CA ILE A 25 -10.04 12.70 -1.90
C ILE A 25 -10.92 13.52 -2.84
N ARG A 26 -10.46 14.74 -3.17
CA ARG A 26 -11.20 15.69 -4.00
C ARG A 26 -11.42 15.18 -5.43
N LEU A 27 -10.42 14.54 -6.03
CA LEU A 27 -10.47 14.08 -7.41
C LEU A 27 -11.19 12.73 -7.58
N SER A 28 -11.10 11.84 -6.59
CA SER A 28 -11.68 10.51 -6.72
C SER A 28 -13.16 10.42 -6.33
N GLY A 29 -13.62 11.25 -5.38
CA GLY A 29 -14.97 11.16 -4.82
C GLY A 29 -15.27 9.80 -4.16
N CYS A 30 -14.24 9.05 -3.76
CA CYS A 30 -14.41 7.71 -3.19
C CYS A 30 -15.01 7.81 -1.77
N PRO A 31 -16.17 7.19 -1.49
CA PRO A 31 -16.82 7.28 -0.18
C PRO A 31 -16.00 6.63 0.94
N SER A 32 -15.09 5.71 0.59
CA SER A 32 -14.22 4.99 1.52
C SER A 32 -12.85 5.66 1.71
N LEU A 33 -12.57 6.78 1.03
CA LEU A 33 -11.31 7.51 1.15
C LEU A 33 -11.54 8.77 2.00
N THR A 34 -10.95 8.77 3.20
CA THR A 34 -11.15 9.80 4.23
C THR A 34 -9.79 10.27 4.77
N VAL A 35 -9.79 11.02 5.87
CA VAL A 35 -8.59 11.43 6.60
C VAL A 35 -8.55 10.82 7.99
N LYS A 36 -7.35 10.57 8.51
CA LYS A 36 -7.09 10.15 9.89
C LYS A 36 -6.07 11.10 10.55
N PRO A 37 -6.06 11.18 11.89
CA PRO A 37 -5.00 11.91 12.60
C PRO A 37 -3.61 11.39 12.21
N PRO A 38 -2.60 12.25 12.22
CA PRO A 38 -1.22 11.85 11.94
C PRO A 38 -0.72 10.85 13.00
N GLU A 39 0.16 9.93 12.56
CA GLU A 39 0.78 8.93 13.43
C GLU A 39 1.97 9.50 14.21
N ASP A 40 2.63 10.51 13.64
CA ASP A 40 3.74 11.23 14.27
C ASP A 40 3.21 12.44 15.06
N ILE A 41 3.59 12.55 16.33
CA ILE A 41 3.22 13.67 17.23
C ILE A 41 3.77 15.02 16.75
N LEU A 42 4.82 15.02 15.93
CA LEU A 42 5.41 16.24 15.35
C LEU A 42 4.68 16.71 14.10
N ARG A 43 3.80 15.88 13.55
CA ARG A 43 3.05 16.19 12.34
C ARG A 43 1.67 16.72 12.73
N GLU A 44 1.32 17.89 12.20
CA GLU A 44 0.00 18.50 12.42
C GLU A 44 -1.00 18.08 11.33
N ASP A 45 -0.53 17.94 10.09
CA ASP A 45 -1.41 17.67 8.95
C ASP A 45 -1.99 16.24 8.99
N PRO A 46 -3.32 16.09 8.85
CA PRO A 46 -3.94 14.79 8.82
C PRO A 46 -3.56 14.02 7.54
N VAL A 47 -3.66 12.71 7.63
CA VAL A 47 -3.18 11.79 6.60
C VAL A 47 -4.37 11.17 5.89
N ALA A 48 -4.33 11.09 4.57
CA ALA A 48 -5.37 10.38 3.81
C ALA A 48 -5.37 8.89 4.18
N TYR A 49 -6.57 8.30 4.29
CA TYR A 49 -6.76 6.94 4.77
C TYR A 49 -7.93 6.28 4.04
N VAL A 50 -7.72 5.03 3.63
CA VAL A 50 -8.77 4.18 3.06
C VAL A 50 -9.38 3.36 4.19
N ASP A 51 -10.66 3.56 4.45
CA ASP A 51 -11.37 2.86 5.51
C ASP A 51 -11.69 1.39 5.18
N ASN A 52 -12.29 0.70 6.14
CA ASN A 52 -12.65 -0.72 5.98
C ASN A 52 -13.92 -0.95 5.14
N SER A 53 -14.64 0.12 4.74
CA SER A 53 -15.77 0.03 3.82
C SER A 53 -15.32 -0.14 2.37
N CYS A 54 -14.02 0.03 2.09
CA CYS A 54 -13.46 -0.11 0.75
C CYS A 54 -13.76 -1.49 0.14
N VAL A 55 -14.53 -1.47 -0.95
CA VAL A 55 -14.87 -2.67 -1.73
C VAL A 55 -13.84 -3.00 -2.82
N GLY A 56 -12.86 -2.12 -3.06
CA GLY A 56 -11.82 -2.33 -4.06
C GLY A 56 -12.28 -2.06 -5.50
N CYS A 57 -13.21 -1.12 -5.71
CA CYS A 57 -13.77 -0.79 -7.02
C CYS A 57 -12.76 -0.21 -8.04
N GLY A 58 -11.60 0.27 -7.60
CA GLY A 58 -10.53 0.74 -8.48
C GLY A 58 -10.58 2.22 -8.84
N VAL A 59 -11.71 2.91 -8.63
CA VAL A 59 -11.92 4.31 -9.06
C VAL A 59 -10.88 5.28 -8.48
N CYS A 60 -10.58 5.19 -7.18
CA CYS A 60 -9.54 6.01 -6.57
C CYS A 60 -8.13 5.61 -7.04
N GLY A 61 -7.91 4.32 -7.31
CA GLY A 61 -6.64 3.81 -7.84
C GLY A 61 -6.38 4.31 -9.26
N GLU A 62 -7.34 4.22 -10.17
CA GLU A 62 -7.21 4.69 -11.55
C GLU A 62 -6.94 6.20 -11.58
N ASN A 63 -7.69 7.00 -10.84
CA ASN A 63 -7.51 8.46 -10.82
C ASN A 63 -6.18 8.89 -10.20
N VAL A 64 -5.72 8.22 -9.14
CA VAL A 64 -4.50 8.62 -8.41
C VAL A 64 -3.23 8.03 -9.04
N HIS A 65 -3.26 6.77 -9.51
CA HIS A 65 -2.12 6.15 -10.20
C HIS A 65 -1.97 6.63 -11.65
N ALA A 66 -3.05 6.79 -12.43
CA ALA A 66 -2.92 7.21 -13.83
C ALA A 66 -2.33 8.63 -13.95
N ALA A 67 -2.52 9.45 -12.91
CA ALA A 67 -2.01 10.81 -12.89
C ALA A 67 -0.65 10.94 -12.18
N VAL A 68 -0.07 9.85 -11.63
CA VAL A 68 1.20 9.86 -10.85
C VAL A 68 1.21 10.96 -9.78
N LEU A 69 0.04 11.31 -9.24
CA LEU A 69 -0.13 12.52 -8.43
C LEU A 69 0.40 12.34 -7.01
N CYS A 70 0.25 11.14 -6.46
CA CYS A 70 0.47 10.92 -5.03
C CYS A 70 1.37 9.69 -4.81
N PRO A 71 2.64 9.88 -4.38
CA PRO A 71 3.58 8.78 -4.18
C PRO A 71 3.20 7.87 -3.00
N SER A 72 2.24 8.28 -2.16
CA SER A 72 1.78 7.50 -1.00
C SER A 72 0.67 6.51 -1.32
N PHE A 73 0.03 6.60 -2.49
CA PHE A 73 -1.10 5.73 -2.80
C PHE A 73 -0.60 4.37 -3.32
N SER A 74 -1.09 3.28 -2.76
CA SER A 74 -0.63 1.93 -3.10
C SER A 74 -1.79 0.93 -3.25
N LYS A 75 -1.60 -0.04 -4.14
CA LYS A 75 -2.52 -1.17 -4.37
C LYS A 75 -1.92 -2.46 -3.85
N ALA A 76 -2.65 -3.15 -2.99
CA ALA A 76 -2.33 -4.49 -2.52
C ALA A 76 -3.37 -5.50 -3.01
N GLU A 77 -2.93 -6.72 -3.32
CA GLU A 77 -3.80 -7.84 -3.66
C GLU A 77 -3.83 -8.84 -2.50
N LEU A 78 -5.01 -9.06 -1.94
CA LEU A 78 -5.26 -10.06 -0.91
C LEU A 78 -5.74 -11.34 -1.58
N ILE A 79 -4.95 -12.41 -1.46
CA ILE A 79 -5.28 -13.72 -2.01
C ILE A 79 -5.91 -14.58 -0.92
N PHE A 80 -7.17 -14.96 -1.09
CA PHE A 80 -7.88 -15.93 -0.27
C PHE A 80 -7.82 -17.32 -0.94
N ASN A 81 -7.60 -18.37 -0.15
CA ASN A 81 -7.36 -19.75 -0.63
C ASN A 81 -6.19 -19.84 -1.63
N PRO A 82 -4.94 -19.55 -1.21
CA PRO A 82 -3.79 -19.55 -2.10
C PRO A 82 -3.47 -20.97 -2.61
N THR A 83 -3.08 -21.08 -3.88
CA THR A 83 -2.64 -22.36 -4.47
C THR A 83 -1.23 -22.72 -4.02
N GLY A 84 -0.83 -23.99 -4.20
CA GLY A 84 0.56 -24.42 -3.95
C GLY A 84 1.58 -23.59 -4.75
N TRP A 85 1.22 -23.19 -5.97
CA TRP A 85 2.03 -22.31 -6.81
C TRP A 85 2.15 -20.88 -6.26
N ASP A 86 1.07 -20.33 -5.71
CA ASP A 86 1.12 -19.01 -5.06
C ASP A 86 2.07 -19.02 -3.85
N ARG A 87 2.05 -20.11 -3.06
CA ARG A 87 2.96 -20.28 -1.92
C ARG A 87 4.42 -20.42 -2.35
N PHE A 88 4.69 -21.21 -3.39
CA PHE A 88 6.05 -21.36 -3.94
C PHE A 88 6.62 -20.03 -4.44
N LYS A 89 5.86 -19.30 -5.27
CA LYS A 89 6.26 -17.96 -5.74
C LYS A 89 6.48 -16.98 -4.59
N HIS A 90 5.63 -17.03 -3.56
CA HIS A 90 5.79 -16.19 -2.38
C HIS A 90 7.11 -16.49 -1.67
N GLY A 91 7.44 -17.76 -1.44
CA GLY A 91 8.72 -18.17 -0.83
C GLY A 91 9.94 -17.68 -1.61
N LEU A 92 9.94 -17.85 -2.94
CA LEU A 92 11.02 -17.36 -3.80
C LEU A 92 11.17 -15.83 -3.71
N ARG A 93 10.05 -15.09 -3.76
CA ARG A 93 10.05 -13.63 -3.62
C ARG A 93 10.63 -13.18 -2.28
N GLN A 94 10.20 -13.78 -1.18
CA GLN A 94 10.70 -13.44 0.16
C GLN A 94 12.20 -13.73 0.30
N MET A 95 12.69 -14.83 -0.29
CA MET A 95 14.12 -15.15 -0.29
C MET A 95 14.94 -14.07 -1.02
N VAL A 96 14.51 -13.65 -2.21
CA VAL A 96 15.20 -12.62 -3.01
C VAL A 96 15.13 -11.26 -2.33
N ILE A 97 13.96 -10.84 -1.84
CA ILE A 97 13.78 -9.59 -1.11
C ILE A 97 14.68 -9.56 0.13
N GLY A 98 14.68 -10.62 0.92
CA GLY A 98 15.51 -10.72 2.12
C GLY A 98 17.01 -10.68 1.81
N PHE A 99 17.46 -11.29 0.71
CA PHE A 99 18.85 -11.19 0.26
C PHE A 99 19.24 -9.76 -0.10
N LEU A 100 18.38 -9.04 -0.84
CA LEU A 100 18.62 -7.66 -1.25
C LEU A 100 18.61 -6.70 -0.06
N GLN A 101 17.66 -6.86 0.87
CA GLN A 101 17.59 -6.08 2.11
C GLN A 101 18.88 -6.24 2.94
N ARG A 102 19.31 -7.48 3.21
CA ARG A 102 20.58 -7.74 3.92
C ARG A 102 21.79 -7.10 3.25
N ARG A 103 21.84 -7.10 1.91
CA ARG A 103 22.92 -6.44 1.16
C ARG A 103 22.86 -4.92 1.29
N ALA A 104 21.67 -4.32 1.21
CA ALA A 104 21.47 -2.89 1.38
C ALA A 104 21.83 -2.45 2.80
N ASP A 105 21.41 -3.20 3.82
CA ASP A 105 21.68 -2.89 5.22
C ASP A 105 23.18 -2.99 5.55
N ARG A 106 23.89 -3.99 5.00
CA ARG A 106 25.36 -4.07 5.10
C ARG A 106 26.06 -2.85 4.48
N LYS A 107 25.53 -2.31 3.38
CA LYS A 107 26.07 -1.07 2.77
C LYS A 107 25.79 0.15 3.65
N ARG A 108 24.58 0.28 4.19
CA ARG A 108 24.21 1.38 5.10
C ARG A 108 25.10 1.36 6.36
N ALA A 109 25.28 0.19 6.98
CA ALA A 109 26.13 0.03 8.16
C ALA A 109 27.61 0.42 7.91
N ARG A 110 28.10 0.32 6.67
CA ARG A 110 29.45 0.76 6.30
C ARG A 110 29.59 2.28 6.18
N VAL A 111 28.50 3.01 5.92
CA VAL A 111 28.50 4.47 5.77
C VAL A 111 28.30 5.17 7.12
N THR A 112 27.69 4.49 8.10
CA THR A 112 27.44 5.03 9.44
C THR A 112 28.62 4.80 10.42
N LEU A 113 29.71 4.16 9.98
CA LEU A 113 30.98 4.00 10.70
C LEU A 113 32.04 4.93 10.09
#